data_AF-A0A9X8HDB0-F1
#
_entry.id   AF-A0A9X8HDB0-F1
#
_cell.length_a   1.000
_cell.length_b   1.000
_cell.length_c   1.000
_cell.angle_alpha   90.00
_cell.angle_beta   90.00
_cell.angle_gamma   90.00
#
_symmetry.space_group_name_H-M   'P 1'
#
loop_
_entity.id
_entity.type
_entity.pdbx_description
1 polymer ?
#
loop_
_entity_poly.entity_id
_entity_poly.type
_entity_poly.pdbx_seq_one_letter_code
_entity_poly.pdbx_strand_id
1 'polypeptide(L)'
;MFSSQARKFFVGGNWKCNGSVSQANALVDSLNTATIPSNVEVVVAPPALHVACVASRLRKDVGVSGQDVWHHGAGAYTGEVSAELLKDAGAGYSIVGHSERREKGESNEEVALKAAYALSKGLSVIACIGETKTQRDANQTLQVVTDQLAAYAAHVKDWSKVVVAYEPVWAIGTGLTASPAQAQDVHAGIRNWLKTNVSAAVANSTRIIYGGSVTAGNATELSGQSDIDGFLVGGASLKPDFLHIITAQSGGASHVGGPVNVAINGFGRIGRLVLRAAETNPLINVVAINDPFIPTEYMEYMLKHDTVHGLFNADVGHDGDYIHVNGKKIRVFGEKDPANIKWGSADAEYVVESTGVFTTKDKAGAHLQNGARKVVISAPSADAPMFVVGVNHNLYSKDMDIVSNASCTTNCLAPLAQVVNQKFGILEGLMTTVHAVTASQLTVD
;
A
#
# COMPACT_ATOMS: atom_id res chain seq x y z
N MET A 1 -9.06 -13.05 38.06
CA MET A 1 -8.99 -11.93 37.10
C MET A 1 -8.64 -12.50 35.75
N PHE A 2 -9.63 -12.71 34.87
CA PHE A 2 -9.35 -13.09 33.49
C PHE A 2 -9.03 -11.81 32.71
N SER A 3 -7.76 -11.64 32.37
CA SER A 3 -7.32 -10.60 31.43
C SER A 3 -8.02 -10.86 30.09
N SER A 4 -9.03 -10.07 29.74
CA SER A 4 -9.59 -10.06 28.39
C SER A 4 -8.52 -9.48 27.45
N GLN A 5 -7.76 -10.34 26.78
CA GLN A 5 -6.93 -9.89 25.68
C GLN A 5 -7.86 -9.22 24.66
N ALA A 6 -7.63 -7.94 24.38
CA ALA A 6 -8.38 -7.22 23.34
C ALA A 6 -8.24 -7.98 22.01
N ARG A 7 -9.34 -8.10 21.26
CA ARG A 7 -9.33 -8.77 19.95
C ARG A 7 -8.37 -8.02 19.03
N LYS A 8 -7.45 -8.75 18.39
CA LYS A 8 -6.51 -8.17 17.43
C LYS A 8 -7.30 -7.57 16.26
N PHE A 9 -7.00 -6.33 15.89
CA PHE A 9 -7.69 -5.64 14.80
C PHE A 9 -7.39 -6.34 13.48
N PHE A 10 -8.37 -6.48 12.59
CA PHE A 10 -8.22 -7.25 11.36
C PHE A 10 -8.57 -6.41 10.13
N VAL A 11 -7.68 -6.32 9.15
CA VAL A 11 -7.93 -5.58 7.90
C VAL A 11 -7.73 -6.50 6.70
N GLY A 12 -8.85 -6.89 6.09
CA GLY A 12 -8.92 -7.66 4.85
C GLY A 12 -9.00 -6.75 3.63
N GLY A 13 -8.21 -7.01 2.58
CA GLY A 13 -8.33 -6.35 1.28
C GLY A 13 -8.88 -7.31 0.23
N ASN A 14 -10.16 -7.19 -0.13
CA ASN A 14 -10.79 -7.99 -1.18
C ASN A 14 -10.63 -7.30 -2.54
N TRP A 15 -9.72 -7.82 -3.38
CA TRP A 15 -9.44 -7.24 -4.70
C TRP A 15 -10.57 -7.51 -5.70
N LYS A 16 -11.50 -8.42 -5.38
CA LYS A 16 -12.58 -8.88 -6.26
C LYS A 16 -12.02 -9.31 -7.63
N CYS A 17 -12.81 -9.15 -8.69
CA CYS A 17 -12.37 -9.42 -10.06
C CYS A 17 -11.53 -8.26 -10.64
N ASN A 18 -10.42 -7.90 -9.99
CA ASN A 18 -9.48 -6.87 -10.45
C ASN A 18 -8.03 -7.38 -10.40
N GLY A 19 -7.18 -6.81 -11.26
CA GLY A 19 -5.74 -7.04 -11.22
C GLY A 19 -5.16 -7.68 -12.48
N SER A 20 -4.18 -7.01 -13.09
CA SER A 20 -3.16 -7.65 -13.91
C SER A 20 -2.01 -8.17 -13.05
N VAL A 21 -1.08 -8.96 -13.62
CA VAL A 21 0.15 -9.36 -12.93
C VAL A 21 0.96 -8.14 -12.48
N SER A 22 1.07 -7.10 -13.33
CA SER A 22 1.79 -5.87 -12.98
C SER A 22 1.11 -5.11 -11.84
N GLN A 23 -0.22 -5.02 -11.85
CA GLN A 23 -0.97 -4.36 -10.78
C GLN A 23 -0.86 -5.13 -9.46
N ALA A 24 -1.01 -6.46 -9.48
CA ALA A 24 -0.82 -7.30 -8.31
C ALA A 24 0.60 -7.12 -7.72
N ASN A 25 1.62 -7.07 -8.59
CA ASN A 25 2.99 -6.84 -8.17
C ASN A 25 3.18 -5.47 -7.49
N ALA A 26 2.61 -4.40 -8.04
CA ALA A 26 2.69 -3.07 -7.45
C ALA A 26 1.99 -2.98 -6.08
N LEU A 27 0.84 -3.67 -5.91
CA LEU A 27 0.15 -3.75 -4.62
C LEU A 27 0.97 -4.49 -3.57
N VAL A 28 1.63 -5.59 -3.98
CA VAL A 28 2.57 -6.32 -3.11
C VAL A 28 3.76 -5.46 -2.71
N ASP A 29 4.35 -4.73 -3.66
CA ASP A 29 5.49 -3.85 -3.38
C ASP A 29 5.12 -2.75 -2.37
N SER A 30 3.93 -2.15 -2.53
CA SER A 30 3.39 -1.18 -1.57
C SER A 30 3.25 -1.79 -0.16
N LEU A 31 2.59 -2.95 -0.03
CA LEU A 31 2.41 -3.65 1.25
C LEU A 31 3.73 -4.10 1.89
N ASN A 32 4.73 -4.45 1.08
CA ASN A 32 6.05 -4.83 1.57
C ASN A 32 6.78 -3.67 2.27
N THR A 33 6.39 -2.42 1.99
CA THR A 33 6.91 -1.22 2.68
C THR A 33 6.02 -0.69 3.79
N ALA A 34 4.81 -1.24 3.94
CA ALA A 34 3.86 -0.78 4.92
C ALA A 34 4.40 -0.90 6.36
N THR A 35 4.12 0.09 7.19
CA THR A 35 4.33 -0.05 8.64
C THR A 35 3.05 -0.59 9.24
N ILE A 36 3.02 -1.88 9.55
CA ILE A 36 1.85 -2.56 10.12
C ILE A 36 1.99 -2.58 11.65
N PRO A 37 1.04 -1.98 12.39
CA PRO A 37 1.04 -2.05 13.85
C PRO A 37 0.94 -3.50 14.34
N SER A 38 1.68 -3.86 15.40
CA SER A 38 1.73 -5.25 15.89
C SER A 38 0.38 -5.80 16.35
N ASN A 39 -0.55 -4.92 16.72
CA ASN A 39 -1.93 -5.24 17.11
C ASN A 39 -2.91 -5.30 15.92
N VAL A 40 -2.42 -5.22 14.68
CA VAL A 40 -3.21 -5.36 13.46
C VAL A 40 -2.80 -6.62 12.70
N GLU A 41 -3.77 -7.37 12.21
CA GLU A 41 -3.60 -8.49 11.30
C GLU A 41 -4.12 -8.07 9.93
N VAL A 42 -3.30 -8.24 8.90
CA VAL A 42 -3.62 -7.83 7.53
C VAL A 42 -3.71 -9.06 6.65
N VAL A 43 -4.76 -9.14 5.82
CA VAL A 43 -4.97 -10.21 4.85
C VAL A 43 -5.37 -9.62 3.51
N VAL A 44 -4.82 -10.10 2.39
CA VAL A 44 -5.27 -9.70 1.04
C VAL A 44 -5.82 -10.90 0.26
N ALA A 45 -6.91 -10.67 -0.47
CA ALA A 45 -7.60 -11.68 -1.27
C ALA A 45 -7.52 -11.30 -2.77
N PRO A 46 -6.45 -11.70 -3.47
CA PRO A 46 -6.35 -11.52 -4.93
C PRO A 46 -7.26 -12.50 -5.69
N PRO A 47 -7.56 -12.27 -6.99
CA PRO A 47 -8.12 -13.31 -7.84
C PRO A 47 -7.31 -14.61 -7.78
N ALA A 48 -7.97 -15.77 -7.91
CA ALA A 48 -7.35 -17.08 -7.74
C ALA A 48 -6.06 -17.27 -8.56
N LEU A 49 -6.02 -16.72 -9.79
CA LEU A 49 -4.86 -16.79 -10.69
C LEU A 49 -3.60 -16.07 -10.14
N HIS A 50 -3.78 -15.12 -9.22
CA HIS A 50 -2.71 -14.31 -8.65
C HIS A 50 -2.32 -14.76 -7.22
N VAL A 51 -3.01 -15.73 -6.61
CA VAL A 51 -2.75 -16.16 -5.22
C VAL A 51 -1.29 -16.60 -5.03
N ALA A 52 -0.81 -17.51 -5.89
CA ALA A 52 0.55 -18.05 -5.77
C ALA A 52 1.64 -16.98 -5.97
N CYS A 53 1.48 -16.08 -6.97
CA CYS A 53 2.47 -15.04 -7.22
C CYS A 53 2.49 -14.01 -6.07
N VAL A 54 1.33 -13.61 -5.55
CA VAL A 54 1.21 -12.72 -4.39
C VAL A 54 1.85 -13.38 -3.15
N ALA A 55 1.48 -14.61 -2.81
CA ALA A 55 2.01 -15.32 -1.63
C ALA A 55 3.53 -15.52 -1.66
N SER A 56 4.12 -15.67 -2.85
CA SER A 56 5.57 -15.84 -3.02
C SER A 56 6.38 -14.57 -2.75
N ARG A 57 5.81 -13.39 -3.02
CA ARG A 57 6.50 -12.08 -2.95
C ARG A 57 6.12 -11.25 -1.72
N LEU A 58 4.94 -11.50 -1.16
CA LEU A 58 4.41 -10.74 -0.02
C LEU A 58 5.15 -11.13 1.27
N ARG A 59 5.46 -10.11 2.08
CA ARG A 59 5.97 -10.24 3.44
C ARG A 59 5.14 -11.24 4.27
N LYS A 60 5.81 -12.03 5.12
CA LYS A 60 5.22 -13.19 5.80
C LYS A 60 4.23 -12.87 6.92
N ASP A 61 4.25 -11.64 7.43
CA ASP A 61 3.33 -11.12 8.44
C ASP A 61 2.01 -10.60 7.85
N VAL A 62 1.85 -10.62 6.52
CA VAL A 62 0.57 -10.35 5.84
C VAL A 62 0.03 -11.66 5.26
N GLY A 63 -1.21 -12.00 5.61
CA GLY A 63 -1.89 -13.20 5.11
C GLY A 63 -2.37 -13.06 3.66
N VAL A 64 -2.44 -14.19 2.96
CA VAL A 64 -3.07 -14.29 1.63
C VAL A 64 -4.32 -15.15 1.75
N SER A 65 -5.39 -14.73 1.07
CA SER A 65 -6.70 -15.37 1.08
C SER A 65 -7.16 -15.76 -0.33
N GLY A 66 -7.89 -16.86 -0.45
CA GLY A 66 -8.82 -17.03 -1.57
C GLY A 66 -9.99 -16.05 -1.49
N GLN A 67 -10.64 -15.77 -2.62
CA GLN A 67 -11.89 -14.97 -2.67
C GLN A 67 -13.16 -15.81 -2.56
N ASP A 68 -13.03 -17.12 -2.79
CA ASP A 68 -14.06 -18.14 -2.64
C ASP A 68 -13.36 -19.50 -2.49
N VAL A 69 -14.10 -20.53 -2.09
CA VAL A 69 -13.58 -21.90 -1.96
C VAL A 69 -14.67 -22.92 -2.21
N TRP A 70 -14.30 -24.03 -2.85
CA TRP A 70 -15.20 -25.16 -3.03
C TRP A 70 -15.47 -25.91 -1.71
N HIS A 71 -16.67 -26.46 -1.57
CA HIS A 71 -17.06 -27.23 -0.38
C HIS A 71 -16.65 -28.71 -0.43
N HIS A 72 -15.95 -29.12 -1.49
CA HIS A 72 -15.31 -30.44 -1.59
C HIS A 72 -13.84 -30.32 -2.01
N GLY A 73 -13.18 -31.48 -2.04
CA GLY A 73 -11.79 -31.60 -2.49
C GLY A 73 -11.69 -31.73 -4.00
N ALA A 74 -10.58 -32.29 -4.46
CA ALA A 74 -10.37 -32.58 -5.87
C ALA A 74 -11.50 -33.47 -6.44
N GLY A 75 -11.94 -33.17 -7.67
CA GLY A 75 -13.02 -33.87 -8.34
C GLY A 75 -13.38 -33.25 -9.68
N ALA A 76 -14.48 -33.70 -10.28
CA ALA A 76 -14.98 -33.24 -11.57
C ALA A 76 -15.80 -31.94 -11.44
N TYR A 77 -15.15 -30.86 -11.00
CA TYR A 77 -15.77 -29.55 -10.73
C TYR A 77 -15.05 -28.46 -11.52
N THR A 78 -15.21 -28.45 -12.84
CA THR A 78 -14.55 -27.51 -13.73
C THR A 78 -14.84 -26.06 -13.33
N GLY A 79 -13.79 -25.29 -13.03
CA GLY A 79 -13.87 -23.88 -12.64
C GLY A 79 -13.74 -23.64 -11.13
N GLU A 80 -13.90 -24.67 -10.31
CA GLU A 80 -13.83 -24.56 -8.85
C GLU A 80 -12.38 -24.61 -8.32
N VAL A 81 -12.14 -23.98 -7.18
CA VAL A 81 -10.85 -24.00 -6.47
C VAL A 81 -11.07 -24.54 -5.05
N SER A 82 -10.44 -25.68 -4.73
CA SER A 82 -10.57 -26.30 -3.40
C SER A 82 -9.69 -25.64 -2.35
N ALA A 83 -9.99 -25.92 -1.09
CA ALA A 83 -9.20 -25.45 0.05
C ALA A 83 -7.74 -25.95 0.00
N GLU A 84 -7.52 -27.18 -0.48
CA GLU A 84 -6.18 -27.73 -0.68
C GLU A 84 -5.38 -26.96 -1.74
N LEU A 85 -6.01 -26.59 -2.86
CA LEU A 85 -5.34 -25.82 -3.92
C LEU A 85 -4.96 -24.42 -3.44
N LEU A 86 -5.84 -23.75 -2.69
CA LEU A 86 -5.51 -22.46 -2.07
C LEU A 86 -4.34 -22.56 -1.10
N LYS A 87 -4.33 -23.60 -0.26
CA LYS A 87 -3.25 -23.83 0.70
C LYS A 87 -1.92 -24.13 0.03
N ASP A 88 -1.94 -24.94 -1.03
CA ASP A 88 -0.76 -25.24 -1.86
C ASP A 88 -0.19 -23.97 -2.52
N ALA A 89 -1.08 -23.08 -2.99
CA ALA A 89 -0.70 -21.76 -3.51
C ALA A 89 -0.21 -20.78 -2.43
N GLY A 90 -0.21 -21.16 -1.14
CA GLY A 90 0.29 -20.35 -0.03
C GLY A 90 -0.75 -19.48 0.66
N ALA A 91 -2.05 -19.67 0.39
CA ALA A 91 -3.10 -18.98 1.13
C ALA A 91 -3.30 -19.58 2.54
N GLY A 92 -3.52 -18.73 3.52
CA GLY A 92 -3.89 -19.10 4.90
C GLY A 92 -5.36 -18.86 5.22
N TYR A 93 -6.07 -18.15 4.34
CA TYR A 93 -7.45 -17.71 4.50
C TYR A 93 -8.30 -18.04 3.26
N SER A 94 -9.62 -18.04 3.42
CA SER A 94 -10.55 -17.86 2.31
C SER A 94 -11.74 -16.96 2.73
N ILE A 95 -12.18 -16.09 1.82
CA ILE A 95 -13.45 -15.37 1.96
C ILE A 95 -14.56 -16.33 1.53
N VAL A 96 -15.62 -16.43 2.33
CA VAL A 96 -16.75 -17.33 2.07
C VAL A 96 -18.06 -16.59 2.27
N GLY A 97 -19.00 -16.76 1.34
CA GLY A 97 -20.34 -16.16 1.45
C GLY A 97 -20.41 -14.66 1.20
N HIS A 98 -19.45 -14.09 0.47
CA HIS A 98 -19.49 -12.68 0.06
C HIS A 98 -20.79 -12.37 -0.70
N SER A 99 -21.32 -11.15 -0.58
CA SER A 99 -22.61 -10.75 -1.16
C SER A 99 -22.71 -11.06 -2.67
N GLU A 100 -21.68 -10.74 -3.44
CA GLU A 100 -21.59 -11.00 -4.89
C GLU A 100 -21.72 -12.49 -5.27
N ARG A 101 -21.42 -13.39 -4.33
CA ARG A 101 -21.57 -14.85 -4.50
C ARG A 101 -23.00 -15.28 -4.18
N ARG A 102 -23.56 -14.74 -3.09
CA ARG A 102 -24.97 -14.97 -2.70
C ARG A 102 -25.94 -14.44 -3.74
N GLU A 103 -25.66 -13.28 -4.33
CA GLU A 103 -26.42 -12.71 -5.45
C GLU A 103 -26.41 -13.61 -6.70
N LYS A 104 -25.38 -14.44 -6.86
CA LYS A 104 -25.27 -15.45 -7.92
C LYS A 104 -25.93 -16.78 -7.56
N GLY A 105 -26.54 -16.89 -6.39
CA GLY A 105 -27.37 -18.03 -5.98
C GLY A 105 -26.82 -18.88 -4.84
N GLU A 106 -25.68 -18.54 -4.25
CA GLU A 106 -25.15 -19.32 -3.13
C GLU A 106 -26.03 -19.21 -1.88
N SER A 107 -26.60 -20.34 -1.48
CA SER A 107 -27.50 -20.43 -0.32
C SER A 107 -26.73 -20.36 1.02
N ASN A 108 -27.44 -20.07 2.11
CA ASN A 108 -26.85 -20.09 3.46
C ASN A 108 -26.21 -21.45 3.79
N GLU A 109 -26.86 -22.54 3.39
CA GLU A 109 -26.37 -23.90 3.64
C GLU A 109 -25.09 -24.20 2.86
N GLU A 110 -25.07 -23.89 1.56
CA GLU A 110 -23.89 -24.09 0.71
C GLU A 110 -22.68 -23.30 1.21
N VAL A 111 -22.91 -22.03 1.56
CA VAL A 111 -21.89 -21.15 2.13
C VAL A 111 -21.33 -21.70 3.45
N ALA A 112 -22.19 -22.24 4.31
CA ALA A 112 -21.76 -22.85 5.57
C ALA A 112 -20.94 -24.13 5.35
N LEU A 113 -21.31 -24.95 4.37
CA LEU A 113 -20.54 -26.14 3.98
C LEU A 113 -19.17 -25.76 3.42
N LYS A 114 -19.07 -24.73 2.58
CA LYS A 114 -17.79 -24.18 2.09
C LYS A 114 -16.89 -23.77 3.25
N ALA A 115 -17.42 -23.02 4.23
CA ALA A 115 -16.67 -22.58 5.39
C ALA A 115 -16.18 -23.74 6.26
N ALA A 116 -17.07 -24.69 6.57
CA ALA A 116 -16.71 -25.89 7.34
C ALA A 116 -15.62 -26.72 6.63
N TYR A 117 -15.73 -26.87 5.30
CA TYR A 117 -14.74 -27.56 4.50
C TYR A 117 -13.38 -26.85 4.56
N ALA A 118 -13.32 -25.55 4.31
CA ALA A 118 -12.09 -24.76 4.36
C ALA A 118 -11.38 -24.86 5.73
N LEU A 119 -12.14 -24.74 6.82
CA LEU A 119 -11.63 -24.92 8.19
C LEU A 119 -11.06 -26.33 8.41
N SER A 120 -11.75 -27.37 7.91
CA SER A 120 -11.28 -28.77 8.03
C SER A 120 -9.94 -29.02 7.31
N LYS A 121 -9.61 -28.21 6.30
CA LYS A 121 -8.32 -28.27 5.57
C LYS A 121 -7.26 -27.32 6.11
N GLY A 122 -7.61 -26.58 7.17
CA GLY A 122 -6.71 -25.74 7.94
C GLY A 122 -6.60 -24.30 7.44
N LEU A 123 -7.44 -23.88 6.49
CA LEU A 123 -7.61 -22.47 6.17
C LEU A 123 -8.40 -21.79 7.29
N SER A 124 -8.14 -20.51 7.51
CA SER A 124 -9.03 -19.63 8.26
C SER A 124 -10.12 -19.07 7.34
N VAL A 125 -11.26 -18.69 7.90
CA VAL A 125 -12.42 -18.23 7.11
C VAL A 125 -12.81 -16.81 7.47
N ILE A 126 -12.97 -15.98 6.44
CA ILE A 126 -13.66 -14.69 6.53
C ILE A 126 -15.10 -14.93 6.08
N ALA A 127 -16.00 -15.13 7.04
CA ALA A 127 -17.40 -15.49 6.84
C ALA A 127 -18.25 -14.23 6.65
N CYS A 128 -18.69 -13.98 5.42
CA CYS A 128 -19.47 -12.79 5.09
C CYS A 128 -20.97 -13.00 5.32
N ILE A 129 -21.60 -11.97 5.90
CA ILE A 129 -23.04 -11.84 6.16
C ILE A 129 -23.49 -10.40 5.92
N GLY A 130 -24.77 -10.22 5.60
CA GLY A 130 -25.32 -8.90 5.32
C GLY A 130 -26.72 -8.93 4.72
N GLU A 131 -27.43 -7.83 4.91
CA GLU A 131 -28.78 -7.62 4.39
C GLU A 131 -28.80 -6.68 3.18
N THR A 132 -29.82 -6.85 2.33
CA THR A 132 -30.13 -5.96 1.22
C THR A 132 -30.82 -4.67 1.68
N LYS A 133 -30.87 -3.64 0.81
CA LYS A 133 -31.58 -2.39 1.12
C LYS A 133 -33.05 -2.65 1.46
N THR A 134 -33.71 -3.51 0.69
CA THR A 134 -35.13 -3.87 0.90
C THR A 134 -35.35 -4.53 2.25
N GLN A 135 -34.46 -5.44 2.66
CA GLN A 135 -34.54 -6.10 3.97
C GLN A 135 -34.29 -5.10 5.11
N ARG A 136 -33.33 -4.18 4.93
CA ARG A 136 -33.09 -3.11 5.91
C ARG A 136 -34.30 -2.20 6.07
N ASP A 137 -34.90 -1.77 4.97
CA ASP A 137 -36.07 -0.90 4.97
C ASP A 137 -37.31 -1.58 5.59
N ALA A 138 -37.35 -2.91 5.54
CA ALA A 138 -38.33 -3.74 6.23
C ALA A 138 -37.97 -4.05 7.70
N ASN A 139 -36.92 -3.44 8.26
CA ASN A 139 -36.38 -3.69 9.61
C ASN A 139 -35.98 -5.16 9.87
N GLN A 140 -35.51 -5.86 8.84
CA GLN A 140 -35.13 -7.27 8.90
C GLN A 140 -33.62 -7.50 9.06
N THR A 141 -32.81 -6.43 9.25
CA THR A 141 -31.34 -6.52 9.30
C THR A 141 -30.85 -7.62 10.24
N LEU A 142 -31.24 -7.57 11.53
CA LEU A 142 -30.78 -8.56 12.51
C LEU A 142 -31.28 -9.97 12.21
N GLN A 143 -32.51 -10.12 11.72
CA GLN A 143 -33.04 -11.43 11.33
C GLN A 143 -32.20 -12.05 10.21
N VAL A 144 -31.94 -11.29 9.14
CA VAL A 144 -31.17 -11.78 7.98
C VAL A 144 -29.75 -12.16 8.37
N VAL A 145 -29.03 -11.30 9.09
CA VAL A 145 -27.63 -11.58 9.45
C VAL A 145 -27.53 -12.74 10.44
N THR A 146 -28.50 -12.91 11.35
CA THR A 146 -28.50 -14.02 12.30
C THR A 146 -28.93 -15.34 11.67
N ASP A 147 -29.82 -15.36 10.68
CA ASP A 147 -30.16 -16.56 9.90
C ASP A 147 -28.95 -17.05 9.08
N GLN A 148 -28.20 -16.13 8.48
CA GLN A 148 -26.95 -16.45 7.78
C GLN A 148 -25.91 -17.00 8.76
N LEU A 149 -25.79 -16.41 9.95
CA LEU A 149 -24.85 -16.84 10.99
C LEU A 149 -25.23 -18.18 11.62
N ALA A 150 -26.53 -18.47 11.75
CA ALA A 150 -27.06 -19.74 12.21
C ALA A 150 -26.64 -20.89 11.29
N ALA A 151 -26.67 -20.66 9.97
CA ALA A 151 -26.20 -21.66 9.01
C ALA A 151 -24.71 -21.98 9.20
N TYR A 152 -23.85 -20.95 9.37
CA TYR A 152 -22.45 -21.20 9.73
C TYR A 152 -22.32 -22.00 11.03
N ALA A 153 -23.04 -21.63 12.10
CA ALA A 153 -22.97 -22.33 13.39
C ALA A 153 -23.47 -23.78 13.37
N ALA A 154 -24.35 -24.12 12.42
CA ALA A 154 -24.81 -25.50 12.22
C ALA A 154 -23.64 -26.43 11.85
N HIS A 155 -22.70 -25.96 11.04
CA HIS A 155 -21.59 -26.76 10.50
C HIS A 155 -20.22 -26.43 11.12
N VAL A 156 -20.02 -25.21 11.61
CA VAL A 156 -18.76 -24.73 12.19
C VAL A 156 -18.79 -24.83 13.71
N LYS A 157 -17.94 -25.69 14.26
CA LYS A 157 -17.82 -25.91 15.72
C LYS A 157 -16.64 -25.15 16.34
N ASP A 158 -15.53 -25.02 15.61
CA ASP A 158 -14.38 -24.24 16.04
C ASP A 158 -14.38 -22.87 15.36
N TRP A 159 -14.58 -21.82 16.17
CA TRP A 159 -14.62 -20.44 15.74
C TRP A 159 -13.28 -19.72 15.88
N SER A 160 -12.24 -20.38 16.40
CA SER A 160 -10.91 -19.78 16.63
C SER A 160 -10.24 -19.26 15.35
N LYS A 161 -10.62 -19.84 14.19
CA LYS A 161 -10.14 -19.46 12.86
C LYS A 161 -11.20 -18.77 12.00
N VAL A 162 -12.24 -18.23 12.61
CA VAL A 162 -13.31 -17.51 11.92
C VAL A 162 -13.22 -16.01 12.22
N VAL A 163 -13.35 -15.21 11.16
CA VAL A 163 -13.61 -13.77 11.21
C VAL A 163 -14.97 -13.57 10.59
N VAL A 164 -15.89 -12.88 11.27
CA VAL A 164 -17.20 -12.54 10.71
C VAL A 164 -17.10 -11.19 10.03
N ALA A 165 -17.44 -11.11 8.75
CA ALA A 165 -17.51 -9.85 8.02
C ALA A 165 -18.98 -9.45 7.83
N TYR A 166 -19.39 -8.39 8.53
CA TYR A 166 -20.68 -7.76 8.31
C TYR A 166 -20.58 -6.75 7.17
N GLU A 167 -21.29 -7.02 6.07
CA GLU A 167 -21.26 -6.23 4.86
C GLU A 167 -22.69 -5.87 4.44
N PRO A 168 -23.25 -4.72 4.88
CA PRO A 168 -24.55 -4.28 4.40
C PRO A 168 -24.51 -4.15 2.88
N VAL A 169 -25.28 -4.96 2.15
CA VAL A 169 -25.16 -5.08 0.68
C VAL A 169 -25.39 -3.73 -0.01
N TRP A 170 -26.27 -2.91 0.57
CA TRP A 170 -26.58 -1.57 0.10
C TRP A 170 -25.44 -0.55 0.24
N ALA A 171 -24.41 -0.87 1.02
CA ALA A 171 -23.20 -0.06 1.20
C ALA A 171 -22.00 -0.57 0.38
N ILE A 172 -22.14 -1.64 -0.41
CA ILE A 172 -21.03 -2.21 -1.18
C ILE A 172 -20.94 -1.52 -2.55
N GLY A 173 -19.90 -0.72 -2.78
CA GLY A 173 -19.63 -0.11 -4.08
C GLY A 173 -20.61 1.00 -4.51
N THR A 174 -21.52 1.41 -3.62
CA THR A 174 -22.51 2.47 -3.88
C THR A 174 -22.05 3.85 -3.46
N GLY A 175 -20.95 3.96 -2.70
CA GLY A 175 -20.49 5.19 -2.05
C GLY A 175 -21.32 5.56 -0.81
N LEU A 176 -22.42 4.85 -0.54
CA LEU A 176 -23.17 4.95 0.70
C LEU A 176 -22.44 4.14 1.78
N THR A 177 -22.22 4.74 2.94
CA THR A 177 -21.61 4.07 4.10
C THR A 177 -22.63 4.07 5.23
N ALA A 178 -22.75 2.96 5.98
CA ALA A 178 -23.47 2.99 7.24
C ALA A 178 -22.80 3.97 8.19
N SER A 179 -23.58 4.71 8.98
CA SER A 179 -22.98 5.53 10.04
C SER A 179 -22.28 4.62 11.05
N PRO A 180 -21.26 5.10 11.77
CA PRO A 180 -20.58 4.29 12.78
C PRO A 180 -21.52 3.71 13.83
N ALA A 181 -22.55 4.47 14.24
CA ALA A 181 -23.60 3.98 15.13
C ALA A 181 -24.41 2.81 14.51
N GLN A 182 -24.80 2.92 13.25
CA GLN A 182 -25.53 1.85 12.55
C GLN A 182 -24.69 0.58 12.44
N ALA A 183 -23.41 0.70 12.12
CA ALA A 183 -22.49 -0.43 12.08
C ALA A 183 -22.31 -1.06 13.48
N GLN A 184 -22.10 -0.22 14.50
CA GLN A 184 -21.95 -0.65 15.89
C GLN A 184 -23.18 -1.41 16.40
N ASP A 185 -24.39 -0.94 16.11
CA ASP A 185 -25.63 -1.61 16.54
C ASP A 185 -25.75 -3.03 15.99
N VAL A 186 -25.42 -3.22 14.70
CA VAL A 186 -25.47 -4.55 14.07
C VAL A 186 -24.36 -5.45 14.60
N HIS A 187 -23.14 -4.93 14.78
CA HIS A 187 -22.01 -5.66 15.38
C HIS A 187 -22.32 -6.13 16.81
N ALA A 188 -22.90 -5.26 17.64
CA ALA A 188 -23.35 -5.60 18.98
C ALA A 188 -24.44 -6.69 18.95
N GLY A 189 -25.37 -6.61 17.99
CA GLY A 189 -26.38 -7.63 17.76
C GLY A 189 -25.77 -8.99 17.38
N ILE A 190 -24.81 -9.02 16.46
CA ILE A 190 -24.07 -10.23 16.06
C ILE A 190 -23.32 -10.81 17.26
N ARG A 191 -22.63 -9.98 18.04
CA ARG A 191 -21.88 -10.44 19.23
C ARG A 191 -22.81 -11.03 20.28
N ASN A 192 -23.96 -10.40 20.53
CA ASN A 192 -24.97 -10.93 21.44
C ASN A 192 -25.55 -12.26 20.95
N TRP A 193 -25.76 -12.39 19.65
CA TRP A 193 -26.20 -13.65 19.06
C TRP A 193 -25.15 -14.76 19.26
N LEU A 194 -23.87 -14.50 18.98
CA LEU A 194 -22.78 -15.46 19.22
C LEU A 194 -22.70 -15.88 20.70
N LYS A 195 -22.89 -14.93 21.61
CA LYS A 195 -22.86 -15.18 23.06
C LYS A 195 -23.96 -16.15 23.48
N THR A 196 -25.15 -15.98 22.91
CA THR A 196 -26.35 -16.73 23.26
C THR A 196 -26.38 -18.11 22.58
N ASN A 197 -25.99 -18.18 21.31
CA ASN A 197 -26.19 -19.37 20.47
C ASN A 197 -24.93 -20.21 20.27
N VAL A 198 -23.74 -19.68 20.56
CA VAL A 198 -22.48 -20.42 20.44
C VAL A 198 -21.79 -20.53 21.80
N SER A 199 -21.23 -19.43 22.32
CA SER A 199 -20.76 -19.31 23.70
C SER A 199 -20.26 -17.90 23.99
N ALA A 200 -20.20 -17.53 25.27
CA ALA A 200 -19.56 -16.29 25.71
C ALA A 200 -18.07 -16.19 25.33
N ALA A 201 -17.35 -17.32 25.34
CA ALA A 201 -15.94 -17.35 24.94
C ALA A 201 -15.79 -16.99 23.46
N VAL A 202 -16.57 -17.63 22.58
CA VAL A 202 -16.57 -17.35 21.14
C VAL A 202 -16.98 -15.90 20.86
N ALA A 203 -18.03 -15.40 21.51
CA ALA A 203 -18.45 -14.00 21.33
C ALA A 203 -17.37 -12.99 21.69
N ASN A 204 -16.54 -13.29 22.70
CA ASN A 204 -15.49 -12.40 23.16
C ASN A 204 -14.22 -12.47 22.29
N SER A 205 -13.95 -13.62 21.65
CA SER A 205 -12.74 -13.85 20.83
C SER A 205 -12.95 -13.63 19.34
N THR A 206 -14.16 -13.89 18.81
CA THR A 206 -14.46 -13.73 17.39
C THR A 206 -14.37 -12.26 17.00
N ARG A 207 -13.56 -11.99 15.98
CA ARG A 207 -13.44 -10.67 15.34
C ARG A 207 -14.63 -10.47 14.42
N ILE A 208 -15.33 -9.36 14.58
CA ILE A 208 -16.43 -8.93 13.73
C ILE A 208 -15.97 -7.67 12.99
N ILE A 209 -15.76 -7.80 11.68
CA ILE A 209 -15.23 -6.73 10.81
C ILE A 209 -16.33 -6.14 9.95
N TYR A 210 -16.20 -4.87 9.59
CA TYR A 210 -17.18 -4.14 8.78
C TYR A 210 -16.72 -4.00 7.31
N GLY A 211 -17.59 -4.23 6.32
CA GLY A 211 -17.22 -4.20 4.89
C GLY A 211 -18.05 -3.32 3.96
N GLY A 212 -18.77 -2.31 4.47
CA GLY A 212 -19.56 -1.39 3.64
C GLY A 212 -18.84 -0.06 3.31
N SER A 213 -18.31 0.12 2.10
CA SER A 213 -17.66 1.37 1.61
C SER A 213 -16.62 1.99 2.56
N VAL A 214 -15.76 1.16 3.15
CA VAL A 214 -14.64 1.64 3.97
C VAL A 214 -13.62 2.39 3.10
N THR A 215 -13.22 3.58 3.55
CA THR A 215 -12.22 4.45 2.93
C THR A 215 -11.27 5.00 3.99
N ALA A 216 -10.14 5.58 3.58
CA ALA A 216 -9.24 6.27 4.51
C ALA A 216 -9.94 7.40 5.28
N GLY A 217 -10.96 8.04 4.70
CA GLY A 217 -11.70 9.15 5.31
C GLY A 217 -12.68 8.74 6.42
N ASN A 218 -13.15 7.50 6.46
CA ASN A 218 -14.13 7.03 7.46
C ASN A 218 -13.60 5.93 8.40
N ALA A 219 -12.47 5.30 8.07
CA ALA A 219 -11.93 4.16 8.82
C ALA A 219 -11.63 4.50 10.28
N THR A 220 -11.08 5.68 10.57
CA THR A 220 -10.75 6.08 11.95
C THR A 220 -11.99 6.11 12.85
N GLU A 221 -13.07 6.75 12.39
CA GLU A 221 -14.32 6.88 13.17
C GLU A 221 -15.00 5.52 13.39
N LEU A 222 -15.05 4.68 12.34
CA LEU A 222 -15.58 3.32 12.44
C LEU A 222 -14.74 2.46 13.40
N SER A 223 -13.42 2.60 13.36
CA SER A 223 -12.50 1.79 14.20
C SER A 223 -12.58 2.13 15.69
N GLY A 224 -13.20 3.26 16.05
CA GLY A 224 -13.45 3.68 17.42
C GLY A 224 -14.67 3.01 18.08
N GLN A 225 -15.48 2.27 17.32
CA GLN A 225 -16.65 1.57 17.84
C GLN A 225 -16.24 0.27 18.56
N SER A 226 -16.87 -0.04 19.69
CA SER A 226 -16.42 -1.11 20.61
C SER A 226 -16.48 -2.52 20.04
N ASP A 227 -17.40 -2.76 19.11
CA ASP A 227 -17.67 -4.07 18.54
C ASP A 227 -17.20 -4.21 17.09
N ILE A 228 -16.59 -3.16 16.53
CA ILE A 228 -15.95 -3.16 15.21
C ILE A 228 -14.47 -3.54 15.39
N ASP A 229 -14.16 -4.78 15.06
CA ASP A 229 -12.82 -5.36 15.25
C ASP A 229 -11.94 -5.24 14.00
N GLY A 230 -12.36 -4.48 12.98
CA GLY A 230 -11.65 -4.43 11.71
C GLY A 230 -12.50 -4.09 10.49
N PHE A 231 -11.90 -4.29 9.32
CA PHE A 231 -12.52 -3.99 8.02
C PHE A 231 -12.33 -5.08 6.98
N LEU A 232 -13.32 -5.26 6.11
CA LEU A 232 -13.16 -5.94 4.82
C LEU A 232 -13.30 -4.90 3.70
N VAL A 233 -12.17 -4.57 3.06
CA VAL A 233 -12.05 -3.41 2.16
C VAL A 233 -12.09 -3.87 0.71
N GLY A 234 -13.04 -3.34 -0.06
CA GLY A 234 -13.14 -3.57 -1.51
C GLY A 234 -12.23 -2.64 -2.32
N GLY A 235 -12.80 -1.68 -3.04
CA GLY A 235 -12.07 -0.85 -4.01
C GLY A 235 -10.89 -0.04 -3.44
N ALA A 236 -10.94 0.37 -2.17
CA ALA A 236 -9.82 1.07 -1.53
C ALA A 236 -8.61 0.14 -1.28
N SER A 237 -8.79 -1.18 -1.27
CA SER A 237 -7.69 -2.16 -1.15
C SER A 237 -6.78 -2.21 -2.39
N LEU A 238 -7.22 -1.64 -3.51
CA LEU A 238 -6.47 -1.53 -4.77
C LEU A 238 -5.70 -0.21 -4.87
N LYS A 239 -5.69 0.61 -3.81
CA LYS A 239 -5.14 1.97 -3.77
C LYS A 239 -4.19 2.15 -2.59
N PRO A 240 -3.30 3.16 -2.62
CA PRO A 240 -2.47 3.52 -1.47
C PRO A 240 -3.27 3.74 -0.17
N ASP A 241 -4.51 4.21 -0.27
CA ASP A 241 -5.47 4.37 0.83
C ASP A 241 -5.59 3.14 1.74
N PHE A 242 -5.38 1.94 1.21
CA PHE A 242 -5.43 0.70 2.00
C PHE A 242 -4.47 0.73 3.18
N LEU A 243 -3.29 1.32 3.00
CA LEU A 243 -2.30 1.44 4.05
C LEU A 243 -2.86 2.30 5.19
N HIS A 244 -3.48 3.44 4.87
CA HIS A 244 -4.09 4.31 5.89
C HIS A 244 -5.18 3.58 6.68
N ILE A 245 -5.97 2.74 6.01
CA ILE A 245 -7.01 1.92 6.66
C ILE A 245 -6.38 0.89 7.61
N ILE A 246 -5.23 0.28 7.26
CA ILE A 246 -4.49 -0.64 8.15
C ILE A 246 -4.11 0.04 9.48
N THR A 247 -3.80 1.33 9.48
CA THR A 247 -3.43 2.07 10.70
C THR A 247 -4.56 2.87 11.34
N ALA A 248 -5.82 2.67 10.94
CA ALA A 248 -6.94 3.49 11.41
C ALA A 248 -7.04 3.57 12.95
N GLN A 249 -6.77 2.48 13.67
CA GLN A 249 -6.77 2.45 15.14
C GLN A 249 -5.56 3.14 15.79
N SER A 250 -4.49 3.42 15.04
CA SER A 250 -3.24 3.97 15.58
C SER A 250 -3.23 5.51 15.68
N GLY A 251 -4.41 6.15 15.67
CA GLY A 251 -4.55 7.58 15.92
C GLY A 251 -4.01 8.48 14.81
N GLY A 252 -4.11 8.06 13.55
CA GLY A 252 -3.66 8.89 12.41
C GLY A 252 -2.14 8.98 12.32
N ALA A 253 -1.44 7.84 12.39
CA ALA A 253 -0.01 7.79 12.10
C ALA A 253 0.28 8.52 10.77
N SER A 254 1.10 9.57 10.82
CA SER A 254 1.35 10.48 9.70
C SER A 254 2.16 9.86 8.55
N HIS A 255 2.64 8.64 8.73
CA HIS A 255 3.28 7.83 7.69
C HIS A 255 2.99 6.35 7.90
N VAL A 256 2.26 5.77 6.94
CA VAL A 256 1.76 4.40 7.03
C VAL A 256 2.57 3.41 6.18
N GLY A 257 3.66 3.89 5.59
CA GLY A 257 4.31 3.27 4.42
C GLY A 257 3.53 3.55 3.14
N GLY A 258 3.98 3.00 2.01
CA GLY A 258 3.45 3.31 0.68
C GLY A 258 4.32 4.28 -0.11
N PRO A 259 3.88 4.70 -1.31
CA PRO A 259 4.63 5.60 -2.16
C PRO A 259 4.85 6.94 -1.46
N VAL A 260 6.09 7.40 -1.36
CA VAL A 260 6.38 8.74 -0.83
C VAL A 260 6.19 9.78 -1.92
N ASN A 261 5.61 10.92 -1.56
CA ASN A 261 5.45 12.03 -2.49
C ASN A 261 6.76 12.80 -2.63
N VAL A 262 7.32 12.77 -3.83
CA VAL A 262 8.60 13.38 -4.17
C VAL A 262 8.40 14.56 -5.09
N ALA A 263 9.10 15.65 -4.79
CA ALA A 263 9.31 16.77 -5.68
C ALA A 263 10.75 16.78 -6.21
N ILE A 264 10.94 17.34 -7.40
CA ILE A 264 12.25 17.49 -8.04
C ILE A 264 12.53 18.97 -8.24
N ASN A 265 13.61 19.49 -7.63
CA ASN A 265 14.09 20.84 -7.91
C ASN A 265 15.20 20.80 -8.96
N GLY A 266 15.00 21.44 -10.10
CA GLY A 266 15.88 21.40 -11.28
C GLY A 266 15.55 20.25 -12.22
N PHE A 267 15.18 20.56 -13.47
CA PHE A 267 14.77 19.58 -14.48
C PHE A 267 15.82 19.37 -15.60
N GLY A 268 17.09 19.55 -15.22
CA GLY A 268 18.25 19.12 -16.00
C GLY A 268 18.34 17.58 -16.10
N ARG A 269 19.48 17.05 -16.58
CA ARG A 269 19.63 15.61 -16.81
C ARG A 269 19.36 14.77 -15.56
N ILE A 270 19.89 15.16 -14.39
CA ILE A 270 19.68 14.40 -13.14
C ILE A 270 18.21 14.39 -12.74
N GLY A 271 17.54 15.54 -12.70
CA GLY A 271 16.10 15.60 -12.37
C GLY A 271 15.23 14.75 -13.29
N ARG A 272 15.54 14.73 -14.60
CA ARG A 272 14.84 13.83 -15.54
C ARG A 272 15.10 12.36 -15.28
N LEU A 273 16.34 11.99 -14.95
CA LEU A 273 16.68 10.60 -14.60
C LEU A 273 16.02 10.15 -13.30
N VAL A 274 15.86 11.06 -12.33
CA VAL A 274 15.07 10.81 -11.11
C VAL A 274 13.63 10.49 -11.47
N LEU A 275 12.98 11.30 -12.32
CA LEU A 275 11.61 11.04 -12.77
C LEU A 275 11.49 9.72 -13.56
N ARG A 276 12.43 9.43 -14.46
CA ARG A 276 12.44 8.17 -15.22
C ARG A 276 12.59 6.95 -14.31
N ALA A 277 13.48 7.03 -13.31
CA ALA A 277 13.67 5.95 -12.35
C ALA A 277 12.45 5.78 -11.43
N ALA A 278 11.87 6.89 -10.98
CA ALA A 278 10.67 6.91 -10.14
C ALA A 278 9.47 6.24 -10.82
N GLU A 279 9.30 6.40 -12.14
CA GLU A 279 8.17 5.76 -12.84
C GLU A 279 8.22 4.23 -12.82
N THR A 280 9.41 3.65 -12.65
CA THR A 280 9.58 2.19 -12.48
C THR A 280 9.55 1.73 -11.02
N ASN A 281 9.43 2.66 -10.08
CA ASN A 281 9.42 2.38 -8.65
C ASN A 281 8.06 2.74 -8.04
N PRO A 282 7.20 1.76 -7.69
CA PRO A 282 5.88 2.04 -7.14
C PRO A 282 5.94 2.73 -5.76
N LEU A 283 7.11 2.84 -5.14
CA LEU A 283 7.31 3.51 -3.85
C LEU A 283 7.62 5.00 -3.98
N ILE A 284 7.72 5.52 -5.20
CA ILE A 284 8.03 6.92 -5.44
C ILE A 284 6.92 7.51 -6.30
N ASN A 285 6.22 8.48 -5.74
CA ASN A 285 5.22 9.25 -6.47
C ASN A 285 5.75 10.66 -6.73
N VAL A 286 6.15 10.96 -7.96
CA VAL A 286 6.59 12.32 -8.29
C VAL A 286 5.37 13.21 -8.48
N VAL A 287 5.17 14.15 -7.57
CA VAL A 287 4.00 15.05 -7.54
C VAL A 287 4.30 16.45 -8.04
N ALA A 288 5.57 16.86 -7.99
CA ALA A 288 5.98 18.19 -8.41
C ALA A 288 7.39 18.26 -9.02
N ILE A 289 7.57 19.25 -9.89
CA ILE A 289 8.86 19.65 -10.48
C ILE A 289 8.98 21.16 -10.33
N ASN A 290 10.17 21.69 -10.06
CA ASN A 290 10.46 23.11 -10.18
C ASN A 290 11.62 23.33 -11.15
N ASP A 291 11.41 24.17 -12.16
CA ASP A 291 12.49 24.73 -12.97
C ASP A 291 12.07 26.10 -13.52
N PRO A 292 12.72 27.20 -13.13
CA PRO A 292 12.33 28.55 -13.54
C PRO A 292 12.72 28.90 -14.98
N PHE A 293 13.43 28.03 -15.70
CA PHE A 293 14.00 28.34 -17.01
C PHE A 293 13.47 27.45 -18.14
N ILE A 294 12.75 26.39 -17.81
CA ILE A 294 12.36 25.35 -18.78
C ILE A 294 10.83 25.29 -18.86
N PRO A 295 10.21 25.64 -19.99
CA PRO A 295 8.76 25.51 -20.15
C PRO A 295 8.34 24.05 -20.25
N THR A 296 7.09 23.74 -19.86
CA THR A 296 6.55 22.36 -19.79
C THR A 296 6.60 21.62 -21.13
N GLU A 297 6.36 22.31 -22.24
CA GLU A 297 6.53 21.77 -23.60
C GLU A 297 7.95 21.24 -23.83
N TYR A 298 8.97 22.00 -23.41
CA TYR A 298 10.36 21.58 -23.58
C TYR A 298 10.76 20.50 -22.55
N MET A 299 10.19 20.55 -21.35
CA MET A 299 10.34 19.48 -20.36
C MET A 299 9.85 18.14 -20.89
N GLU A 300 8.69 18.10 -21.57
CA GLU A 300 8.18 16.89 -22.23
C GLU A 300 9.20 16.35 -23.25
N TYR A 301 9.68 17.20 -24.15
CA TYR A 301 10.66 16.81 -25.16
C TYR A 301 11.92 16.19 -24.55
N MET A 302 12.50 16.86 -23.55
CA MET A 302 13.71 16.39 -22.87
C MET A 302 13.47 15.14 -22.01
N LEU A 303 12.25 14.95 -21.49
CA LEU A 303 11.92 13.73 -20.75
C LEU A 303 11.75 12.55 -21.69
N LYS A 304 11.17 12.75 -22.89
CA LYS A 304 11.03 11.72 -23.92
C LYS A 304 12.39 11.29 -24.49
N HIS A 305 13.31 12.23 -24.71
CA HIS A 305 14.57 11.99 -25.39
C HIS A 305 15.79 12.23 -24.48
N ASP A 306 16.59 11.19 -24.23
CA ASP A 306 17.91 11.35 -23.61
C ASP A 306 18.98 10.69 -24.46
N THR A 307 20.11 11.36 -24.65
CA THR A 307 21.19 10.90 -25.53
C THR A 307 21.93 9.67 -25.00
N VAL A 308 21.88 9.39 -23.69
CA VAL A 308 22.56 8.26 -23.05
C VAL A 308 21.58 7.14 -22.75
N HIS A 309 20.39 7.47 -22.25
CA HIS A 309 19.38 6.50 -21.82
C HIS A 309 18.30 6.22 -22.87
N GLY A 310 18.36 6.86 -24.04
CA GLY A 310 17.41 6.65 -25.13
C GLY A 310 16.01 7.18 -24.85
N LEU A 311 15.04 6.60 -25.55
CA LEU A 311 13.62 6.95 -25.44
C LEU A 311 13.05 6.51 -24.10
N PHE A 312 12.26 7.39 -23.47
CA PHE A 312 11.54 7.05 -22.27
C PHE A 312 10.31 6.20 -22.61
N ASN A 313 10.21 5.01 -22.01
CA ASN A 313 9.09 4.10 -22.20
C ASN A 313 7.89 4.48 -21.32
N ALA A 314 7.33 5.66 -21.56
CA ALA A 314 6.12 6.15 -20.92
C ALA A 314 5.37 7.09 -21.87
N ASP A 315 4.05 7.16 -21.73
CA ASP A 315 3.29 8.24 -22.36
C ASP A 315 3.58 9.54 -21.63
N VAL A 316 4.02 10.57 -22.35
CA VAL A 316 4.37 11.87 -21.75
C VAL A 316 3.67 12.98 -22.51
N GLY A 317 3.03 13.88 -21.77
CA GLY A 317 2.39 15.09 -22.30
C GLY A 317 2.58 16.28 -21.38
N HIS A 318 2.06 17.44 -21.76
CA HIS A 318 1.99 18.63 -20.92
C HIS A 318 0.66 19.35 -21.07
N ASP A 319 0.27 20.12 -20.05
CA ASP A 319 -0.90 20.98 -20.05
C ASP A 319 -0.67 22.15 -19.09
N GLY A 320 -0.46 23.35 -19.65
CA GLY A 320 -0.13 24.56 -18.89
C GLY A 320 1.06 24.32 -17.95
N ASP A 321 0.82 24.44 -16.66
CA ASP A 321 1.80 24.26 -15.58
C ASP A 321 1.92 22.79 -15.12
N TYR A 322 1.64 21.82 -15.98
CA TYR A 322 1.70 20.41 -15.62
C TYR A 322 2.40 19.58 -16.70
N ILE A 323 3.08 18.53 -16.25
CA ILE A 323 3.51 17.40 -17.08
C ILE A 323 2.63 16.20 -16.74
N HIS A 324 2.34 15.39 -17.74
CA HIS A 324 1.65 14.12 -17.61
C HIS A 324 2.63 12.99 -17.91
N VAL A 325 2.69 11.97 -17.04
CA VAL A 325 3.44 10.72 -17.30
C VAL A 325 2.51 9.55 -17.03
N ASN A 326 2.21 8.73 -18.04
CA ASN A 326 1.25 7.62 -17.96
C ASN A 326 -0.09 8.04 -17.33
N GLY A 327 -0.58 9.23 -17.70
CA GLY A 327 -1.81 9.82 -17.16
C GLY A 327 -1.70 10.47 -15.77
N LYS A 328 -0.57 10.31 -15.05
CA LYS A 328 -0.33 10.98 -13.76
C LYS A 328 0.03 12.44 -14.01
N LYS A 329 -0.67 13.36 -13.34
CA LYS A 329 -0.47 14.81 -13.46
C LYS A 329 0.55 15.29 -12.42
N ILE A 330 1.62 15.94 -12.87
CA ILE A 330 2.74 16.42 -12.06
C ILE A 330 2.78 17.94 -12.15
N ARG A 331 2.70 18.64 -11.01
CA ARG A 331 2.69 20.11 -10.97
C ARG A 331 4.08 20.67 -11.29
N VAL A 332 4.15 21.66 -12.16
CA VAL A 332 5.39 22.39 -12.46
C VAL A 332 5.34 23.78 -11.81
N PHE A 333 6.43 24.11 -11.11
CA PHE A 333 6.71 25.43 -10.57
C PHE A 333 7.87 26.06 -11.35
N GLY A 334 7.91 27.39 -11.38
CA GLY A 334 8.94 28.19 -12.04
C GLY A 334 9.56 29.22 -11.10
N GLU A 335 9.83 28.81 -9.86
CA GLU A 335 10.34 29.68 -8.79
C GLU A 335 11.85 29.53 -8.64
N LYS A 336 12.56 30.65 -8.46
CA LYS A 336 14.03 30.70 -8.37
C LYS A 336 14.50 30.53 -6.94
N ASP A 337 13.77 31.08 -5.98
CA ASP A 337 14.12 30.97 -4.57
C ASP A 337 13.54 29.68 -3.98
N PRO A 338 14.36 28.71 -3.55
CA PRO A 338 13.90 27.46 -2.98
C PRO A 338 12.98 27.64 -1.77
N ALA A 339 13.11 28.75 -1.04
CA ALA A 339 12.25 29.09 0.09
C ALA A 339 10.82 29.42 -0.34
N ASN A 340 10.59 29.89 -1.57
CA ASN A 340 9.26 30.33 -2.04
C ASN A 340 8.48 29.24 -2.78
N ILE A 341 9.09 28.08 -3.03
CA ILE A 341 8.45 26.98 -3.74
C ILE A 341 7.40 26.32 -2.83
N LYS A 342 6.13 26.34 -3.26
CA LYS A 342 5.00 25.86 -2.47
C LYS A 342 4.81 24.34 -2.59
N TRP A 343 5.77 23.56 -2.12
CA TRP A 343 5.72 22.09 -2.16
C TRP A 343 4.47 21.50 -1.52
N GLY A 344 4.03 22.09 -0.41
CA GLY A 344 2.82 21.64 0.31
C GLY A 344 1.53 21.76 -0.51
N SER A 345 1.46 22.63 -1.52
CA SER A 345 0.27 22.69 -2.38
C SER A 345 0.17 21.53 -3.38
N ALA A 346 1.23 20.73 -3.49
CA ALA A 346 1.29 19.51 -4.30
C ALA A 346 1.52 18.27 -3.43
N ASP A 347 1.33 18.38 -2.11
CA ASP A 347 1.55 17.30 -1.13
C ASP A 347 2.94 16.66 -1.19
N ALA A 348 3.97 17.40 -1.61
CA ALA A 348 5.34 16.89 -1.70
C ALA A 348 6.01 16.81 -0.33
N GLU A 349 6.54 15.63 0.01
CA GLU A 349 7.15 15.35 1.32
C GLU A 349 8.68 15.30 1.25
N TYR A 350 9.24 14.83 0.14
CA TYR A 350 10.67 14.74 -0.11
C TYR A 350 11.03 15.61 -1.32
N VAL A 351 12.15 16.31 -1.26
CA VAL A 351 12.68 17.06 -2.41
C VAL A 351 14.00 16.43 -2.85
N VAL A 352 14.12 16.10 -4.14
CA VAL A 352 15.39 15.78 -4.76
C VAL A 352 15.96 17.06 -5.37
N GLU A 353 16.96 17.62 -4.71
CA GLU A 353 17.66 18.83 -5.13
C GLU A 353 18.67 18.48 -6.25
N SER A 354 18.28 18.81 -7.48
CA SER A 354 18.94 18.44 -8.73
C SER A 354 19.50 19.61 -9.54
N THR A 355 19.51 20.82 -8.97
CA THR A 355 20.08 22.02 -9.61
C THR A 355 21.60 22.04 -9.57
N GLY A 356 22.21 21.41 -8.56
CA GLY A 356 23.64 21.55 -8.26
C GLY A 356 24.01 22.92 -7.64
N VAL A 357 23.04 23.77 -7.33
CA VAL A 357 23.25 25.12 -6.76
C VAL A 357 23.12 25.13 -5.24
N PHE A 358 22.11 24.42 -4.71
CA PHE A 358 21.76 24.41 -3.29
C PHE A 358 22.36 23.18 -2.59
N THR A 359 23.70 23.11 -2.54
CA THR A 359 24.43 21.90 -2.13
C THR A 359 24.83 21.85 -0.65
N THR A 360 24.54 22.87 0.14
CA THR A 360 24.78 22.88 1.59
C THR A 360 23.50 22.65 2.37
N LYS A 361 23.59 22.23 3.63
CA LYS A 361 22.44 22.05 4.52
C LYS A 361 21.57 23.29 4.59
N ASP A 362 22.17 24.46 4.80
CA ASP A 362 21.42 25.72 4.91
C ASP A 362 20.67 26.06 3.62
N LYS A 363 21.33 25.90 2.47
CA LYS A 363 20.74 26.23 1.16
C LYS A 363 19.63 25.26 0.76
N ALA A 364 19.89 23.95 0.89
CA ALA A 364 18.91 22.91 0.62
C ALA A 364 17.74 22.96 1.63
N GLY A 365 18.03 23.35 2.87
CA GLY A 365 17.05 23.48 3.96
C GLY A 365 15.99 24.54 3.69
N ALA A 366 16.22 25.48 2.77
CA ALA A 366 15.20 26.41 2.31
C ALA A 366 13.92 25.70 1.82
N HIS A 367 14.04 24.51 1.21
CA HIS A 367 12.87 23.73 0.78
C HIS A 367 11.97 23.26 1.92
N LEU A 368 12.49 23.14 3.15
CA LEU A 368 11.73 22.69 4.31
C LEU A 368 10.70 23.74 4.77
N GLN A 369 10.85 25.00 4.34
CA GLN A 369 10.00 26.10 4.80
C GLN A 369 8.55 26.01 4.29
N ASN A 370 8.31 25.33 3.15
CA ASN A 370 7.01 25.35 2.47
C ASN A 370 6.49 23.96 2.05
N GLY A 371 6.74 22.94 2.88
CA GLY A 371 6.01 21.67 2.83
C GLY A 371 6.89 20.42 2.77
N ALA A 372 8.12 20.52 2.27
CA ALA A 372 9.04 19.38 2.27
C ALA A 372 9.46 19.04 3.70
N ARG A 373 9.56 17.76 4.01
CA ARG A 373 10.06 17.22 5.29
C ARG A 373 11.52 16.83 5.19
N LYS A 374 11.96 16.40 4.01
CA LYS A 374 13.31 15.85 3.77
C LYS A 374 13.85 16.34 2.43
N VAL A 375 15.17 16.52 2.36
CA VAL A 375 15.87 16.92 1.13
C VAL A 375 17.03 15.97 0.83
N VAL A 376 17.07 15.49 -0.40
CA VAL A 376 18.17 14.68 -0.94
C VAL A 376 18.89 15.50 -2.00
N ILE A 377 20.11 15.93 -1.68
CA ILE A 377 20.98 16.66 -2.60
C ILE A 377 21.62 15.65 -3.55
N SER A 378 21.41 15.81 -4.85
CA SER A 378 21.94 14.89 -5.88
C SER A 378 23.40 15.18 -6.30
N ALA A 379 24.03 16.13 -5.62
CA ALA A 379 25.39 16.60 -5.83
C ALA A 379 26.20 16.45 -4.52
N PRO A 380 27.55 16.45 -4.59
CA PRO A 380 28.38 16.42 -3.39
C PRO A 380 28.09 17.65 -2.52
N SER A 381 27.98 17.41 -1.22
CA SER A 381 27.75 18.44 -0.22
C SER A 381 28.99 18.62 0.66
N ALA A 382 29.24 19.87 1.07
CA ALA A 382 30.34 20.19 1.97
C ALA A 382 30.01 19.88 3.45
N ASP A 383 28.73 19.79 3.81
CA ASP A 383 28.26 19.75 5.20
C ASP A 383 27.09 18.77 5.46
N ALA A 384 26.43 18.25 4.42
CA ALA A 384 25.40 17.22 4.55
C ALA A 384 26.02 15.81 4.61
N PRO A 385 25.51 14.90 5.47
CA PRO A 385 25.88 13.49 5.46
C PRO A 385 25.72 12.90 4.05
N MET A 386 26.78 12.27 3.54
CA MET A 386 26.81 11.69 2.21
C MET A 386 26.60 10.18 2.24
N PHE A 387 25.69 9.71 1.40
CA PHE A 387 25.36 8.30 1.27
C PHE A 387 25.61 7.79 -0.14
N VAL A 388 26.20 6.60 -0.21
CA VAL A 388 26.32 5.78 -1.41
C VAL A 388 25.59 4.48 -1.14
N VAL A 389 24.56 4.21 -1.95
CA VAL A 389 23.76 2.98 -1.86
C VAL A 389 24.67 1.78 -2.13
N GLY A 390 24.53 0.74 -1.32
CA GLY A 390 25.44 -0.41 -1.29
C GLY A 390 26.65 -0.24 -0.38
N VAL A 391 27.05 0.99 -0.01
CA VAL A 391 28.26 1.25 0.79
C VAL A 391 27.96 1.58 2.25
N ASN A 392 27.32 2.73 2.47
CA ASN A 392 27.09 3.27 3.82
C ASN A 392 25.63 3.70 4.06
N HIS A 393 24.72 3.44 3.11
CA HIS A 393 23.28 3.74 3.22
C HIS A 393 22.61 3.22 4.51
N ASN A 394 23.12 2.15 5.13
CA ASN A 394 22.62 1.62 6.40
C ASN A 394 22.90 2.55 7.61
N LEU A 395 23.74 3.57 7.45
CA LEU A 395 24.00 4.59 8.46
C LEU A 395 22.97 5.73 8.42
N TYR A 396 22.05 5.73 7.45
CA TYR A 396 20.98 6.71 7.38
C TYR A 396 20.02 6.55 8.57
N SER A 397 19.74 7.66 9.26
CA SER A 397 18.83 7.69 10.41
C SER A 397 17.72 8.72 10.23
N LYS A 398 16.61 8.51 10.94
CA LYS A 398 15.36 9.29 10.77
C LYS A 398 15.52 10.77 11.12
N ASP A 399 16.50 11.14 11.94
CA ASP A 399 16.83 12.51 12.33
C ASP A 399 17.63 13.27 11.25
N MET A 400 18.06 12.60 10.18
CA MET A 400 18.74 13.27 9.06
C MET A 400 17.72 13.85 8.09
N ASP A 401 17.48 15.16 8.19
CA ASP A 401 16.52 15.88 7.32
C ASP A 401 17.08 16.20 5.94
N ILE A 402 18.39 16.44 5.86
CA ILE A 402 19.08 16.83 4.64
C ILE A 402 20.31 15.94 4.48
N VAL A 403 20.34 15.21 3.38
CA VAL A 403 21.42 14.28 3.03
C VAL A 403 21.88 14.51 1.60
N SER A 404 23.09 14.07 1.28
CA SER A 404 23.62 14.11 -0.09
C SER A 404 23.78 12.69 -0.62
N ASN A 405 23.40 12.48 -1.89
CA ASN A 405 23.63 11.25 -2.64
C ASN A 405 25.03 11.22 -3.29
N ALA A 406 25.99 11.94 -2.70
CA ALA A 406 27.36 12.08 -3.16
C ALA A 406 27.47 12.57 -4.63
N SER A 407 28.64 12.38 -5.25
CA SER A 407 28.87 12.69 -6.66
C SER A 407 28.72 11.43 -7.54
N CYS A 408 28.55 11.61 -8.84
CA CYS A 408 28.57 10.50 -9.80
C CYS A 408 29.88 9.69 -9.72
N THR A 409 31.03 10.36 -9.60
CA THR A 409 32.34 9.73 -9.41
C THR A 409 32.36 8.82 -8.18
N THR A 410 31.85 9.33 -7.05
CA THR A 410 31.81 8.57 -5.79
C THR A 410 30.90 7.35 -5.91
N ASN A 411 29.74 7.49 -6.56
CA ASN A 411 28.81 6.37 -6.78
C ASN A 411 29.39 5.28 -7.71
N CYS A 412 30.23 5.65 -8.68
CA CYS A 412 30.91 4.68 -9.53
C CYS A 412 32.05 3.95 -8.79
N LEU A 413 32.86 4.68 -8.02
CA LEU A 413 34.07 4.13 -7.40
C LEU A 413 33.78 3.37 -6.09
N ALA A 414 32.99 3.96 -5.19
CA ALA A 414 32.92 3.52 -3.81
C ALA A 414 32.41 2.08 -3.63
N PRO A 415 31.40 1.59 -4.38
CA PRO A 415 30.98 0.18 -4.28
C PRO A 415 32.10 -0.80 -4.66
N LEU A 416 32.85 -0.49 -5.73
CA LEU A 416 33.99 -1.31 -6.15
C LEU A 416 35.11 -1.29 -5.11
N ALA A 417 35.47 -0.10 -4.64
CA ALA A 417 36.50 0.08 -3.62
C ALA A 417 36.15 -0.66 -2.32
N GLN A 418 34.88 -0.64 -1.90
CA GLN A 418 34.43 -1.34 -0.71
C GLN A 418 34.58 -2.86 -0.85
N VAL A 419 34.15 -3.45 -1.96
CA VAL A 419 34.27 -4.90 -2.19
C VAL A 419 35.74 -5.31 -2.20
N VAL A 420 36.60 -4.57 -2.92
CA VAL A 420 38.04 -4.85 -2.97
C VAL A 420 38.68 -4.72 -1.58
N ASN A 421 38.39 -3.65 -0.85
CA ASN A 421 38.95 -3.43 0.48
C ASN A 421 38.51 -4.49 1.49
N GLN A 422 37.24 -4.90 1.48
CA GLN A 422 36.74 -5.92 2.39
C GLN A 422 37.29 -7.32 2.10
N LYS A 423 37.60 -7.62 0.84
CA LYS A 423 38.10 -8.94 0.42
C LYS A 423 39.62 -9.05 0.47
N PHE A 424 40.32 -7.99 0.13
CA PHE A 424 41.77 -8.03 -0.10
C PHE A 424 42.54 -6.97 0.70
N GLY A 425 41.86 -5.93 1.19
CA GLY A 425 42.48 -4.72 1.72
C GLY A 425 43.01 -3.82 0.60
N ILE A 426 42.86 -2.50 0.74
CA ILE A 426 43.50 -1.51 -0.13
C ILE A 426 44.63 -0.85 0.65
N LEU A 427 45.88 -1.04 0.19
CA LEU A 427 47.05 -0.34 0.75
C LEU A 427 47.25 1.02 0.08
N GLU A 428 47.14 1.07 -1.24
CA GLU A 428 47.29 2.27 -2.06
C GLU A 428 46.30 2.24 -3.23
N GLY A 429 45.90 3.40 -3.76
CA GLY A 429 45.00 3.51 -4.89
C GLY A 429 45.17 4.80 -5.68
N LEU A 430 45.07 4.70 -7.01
CA LEU A 430 45.05 5.83 -7.93
C LEU A 430 43.73 5.83 -8.69
N MET A 431 43.04 6.97 -8.71
CA MET A 431 41.83 7.17 -9.49
C MET A 431 42.06 8.22 -10.56
N THR A 432 41.67 7.92 -11.80
CA THR A 432 41.61 8.88 -12.89
C THR A 432 40.16 9.05 -13.32
N THR A 433 39.67 10.29 -13.29
CA THR A 433 38.32 10.63 -13.76
C THR A 433 38.42 11.40 -15.07
N VAL A 434 37.78 10.89 -16.12
CA VAL A 434 37.75 11.54 -17.44
C VAL A 434 36.38 12.18 -17.63
N HIS A 435 36.35 13.49 -17.85
CA HIS A 435 35.13 14.25 -18.13
C HIS A 435 35.09 14.69 -19.59
N ALA A 436 33.90 14.74 -20.18
CA ALA A 436 33.72 15.41 -21.46
C ALA A 436 33.91 16.92 -21.28
N VAL A 437 34.50 17.59 -22.28
CA VAL A 437 34.71 19.03 -22.25
C VAL A 437 33.36 19.76 -22.20
N THR A 438 33.23 20.71 -21.28
CA THR A 438 32.05 21.59 -21.19
C THR A 438 32.49 23.05 -21.07
N ALA A 439 31.54 23.99 -21.18
CA ALA A 439 31.86 25.42 -21.02
C ALA A 439 32.42 25.77 -19.62
N SER A 440 32.12 24.95 -18.60
CA SER A 440 32.64 25.10 -17.24
C SER A 440 33.79 24.14 -16.90
N GLN A 441 34.07 23.16 -17.76
CA GLN A 441 35.19 22.21 -17.62
C GLN A 441 36.12 22.38 -18.80
N LEU A 442 37.07 23.32 -18.64
CA LEU A 442 38.10 23.64 -19.63
C LEU A 442 39.07 22.47 -19.80
N THR A 443 39.67 22.34 -20.98
CA THR A 443 40.60 21.26 -21.38
C THR A 443 41.97 21.29 -20.72
N VAL A 444 42.15 21.99 -19.60
CA VAL A 444 43.46 22.19 -18.99
C VAL A 444 43.34 22.14 -17.48
N ASP A 445 44.02 21.14 -16.89
CA ASP A 445 44.66 21.26 -15.58
C ASP A 445 45.63 22.45 -15.57
#